data_AF-A0AAU7MTH8-F1
#
_entry.id   AF-A0AAU7MTH8-F1
#
_cell.length_a   1.000
_cell.length_b   1.000
_cell.length_c   1.000
_cell.angle_alpha   90.00
_cell.angle_beta   90.00
_cell.angle_gamma   90.00
#
_symmetry.space_group_name_H-M   'P 1'
#
loop_
_entity.id
_entity.type
_entity.pdbx_description
1 polymer ?
#
loop_
_entity_poly.entity_id
_entity_poly.type
_entity_poly.pdbx_seq_one_letter_code
_entity_poly.pdbx_strand_id
1 'polypeptide(L)'
;MKMFLYVISILLFSCSDNSGQEGYQVNQFLGTWKLTATYQTKLDGSADWETVDDSASYTITFADGNEAVVSYSSCSGTYEYSEEQSKISVFFECLDDRTDYFIDDESDLPDILIVSALGNNTPDEGIKLKFLKI
;
A
#
# COMPACT_ATOMS: atom_id res chain seq x y z
N MET A 1 40.46 32.78 41.50
CA MET A 1 40.82 32.72 40.07
C MET A 1 39.56 32.42 39.28
N LYS A 2 39.45 32.99 38.09
CA LYS A 2 38.23 33.41 37.37
C LYS A 2 37.20 32.31 37.08
N MET A 3 35.94 32.72 37.22
CA MET A 3 34.71 32.20 36.61
C MET A 3 34.81 32.23 35.09
N PHE A 4 34.45 31.14 34.42
CA PHE A 4 33.89 31.15 33.05
C PHE A 4 32.85 30.03 32.96
N LEU A 5 31.59 30.41 33.14
CA LEU A 5 30.42 29.60 32.85
C LEU A 5 30.22 29.68 31.33
N TYR A 6 30.57 28.62 30.59
CA TYR A 6 30.32 28.56 29.16
C TYR A 6 28.86 28.14 28.95
N VAL A 7 27.99 29.13 28.71
CA VAL A 7 26.62 28.90 28.27
C VAL A 7 26.70 28.49 26.80
N ILE A 8 26.77 27.19 26.54
CA ILE A 8 26.54 26.63 25.20
C ILE A 8 25.04 26.76 24.95
N SER A 9 24.66 27.80 24.22
CA SER A 9 23.35 27.91 23.58
C SER A 9 23.25 26.79 22.55
N ILE A 10 22.57 25.72 22.92
CA ILE A 10 22.09 24.71 21.97
C ILE A 10 20.99 25.41 21.18
N LEU A 11 21.34 25.91 19.99
CA LEU A 11 20.37 26.19 18.96
C LEU A 11 19.80 24.83 18.53
N LEU A 12 18.76 24.39 19.25
CA LEU A 12 17.85 23.38 18.75
C LEU A 12 17.11 24.01 17.57
N PHE A 13 17.75 23.96 16.39
CA PHE A 13 17.03 23.96 15.14
C PHE A 13 16.16 22.70 15.16
N SER A 14 14.97 22.84 15.72
CA SER A 14 13.87 21.92 15.48
C SER A 14 13.46 22.14 14.02
N CYS A 15 14.18 21.49 13.10
CA CYS A 15 13.58 21.09 11.84
C CYS A 15 12.53 20.05 12.20
N SER A 16 11.33 20.54 12.53
CA SER A 16 10.13 19.75 12.36
C SER A 16 9.98 19.62 10.85
N ASP A 17 10.54 18.56 10.27
CA ASP A 17 10.03 18.07 8.99
C ASP A 17 8.58 17.71 9.25
N ASN A 18 7.70 18.65 8.94
CA ASN A 18 6.28 18.41 8.84
C ASN A 18 6.08 17.70 7.49
N SER A 19 6.59 16.47 7.38
CA SER A 19 6.08 15.53 6.39
C SER A 19 4.71 15.13 6.88
N GLY A 20 3.73 16.01 6.64
CA GLY A 20 2.36 15.57 6.50
C GLY A 20 2.39 14.55 5.38
N GLN A 21 2.44 13.26 5.74
CA GLN A 21 1.99 12.22 4.84
C GLN A 21 0.55 12.62 4.53
N GLU A 22 0.31 13.12 3.32
CA GLU A 22 -1.03 13.23 2.79
C GLU A 22 -1.51 11.79 2.66
N GLY A 23 -2.11 11.27 3.73
CA GLY A 23 -2.64 9.92 3.78
C GLY A 23 -3.60 9.73 2.61
N TYR A 24 -3.49 8.57 1.97
CA TYR A 24 -4.38 8.20 0.88
C TYR A 24 -5.83 8.33 1.36
N GLN A 25 -6.65 9.18 0.73
CA GLN A 25 -8.02 9.38 1.20
C GLN A 25 -8.88 8.18 0.79
N VAL A 26 -9.84 7.78 1.63
CA VAL A 26 -10.76 6.65 1.33
C VAL A 26 -11.36 6.72 -0.08
N ASN A 27 -11.71 7.92 -0.51
CA ASN A 27 -12.32 8.17 -1.80
C ASN A 27 -11.40 7.91 -3.00
N GLN A 28 -10.07 7.93 -2.82
CA GLN A 28 -9.11 7.78 -3.92
C GLN A 28 -9.07 6.33 -4.43
N PHE A 29 -9.23 5.35 -3.54
CA PHE A 29 -9.21 3.93 -3.92
C PHE A 29 -10.60 3.37 -4.27
N LEU A 30 -11.69 4.12 -4.10
CA LEU A 30 -13.01 3.68 -4.57
C LEU A 30 -13.03 3.52 -6.10
N GLY A 31 -13.66 2.44 -6.58
CA GLY A 31 -13.76 2.10 -8.00
C GLY A 31 -13.29 0.68 -8.32
N THR A 32 -13.23 0.37 -9.61
CA THR A 32 -12.76 -0.92 -10.11
C THR A 32 -11.30 -0.82 -10.57
N TRP A 33 -10.51 -1.81 -10.19
CA TRP A 33 -9.06 -1.86 -10.34
C TRP A 33 -8.65 -3.18 -10.99
N LYS A 34 -7.93 -3.12 -12.11
CA LYS A 34 -7.43 -4.30 -12.84
C LYS A 34 -5.95 -4.52 -12.53
N LEU A 35 -5.55 -5.74 -12.15
CA LEU A 35 -4.14 -6.10 -11.96
C LEU A 35 -3.42 -6.07 -13.32
N THR A 36 -2.35 -5.30 -13.44
CA THR A 36 -1.59 -5.17 -14.70
C THR A 36 -0.12 -5.52 -14.60
N ALA A 37 0.46 -5.48 -13.39
CA ALA A 37 1.84 -5.90 -13.19
C ALA A 37 2.08 -6.42 -11.77
N THR A 38 3.04 -7.30 -11.61
CA THR A 38 3.57 -7.74 -10.32
C THR A 38 5.05 -7.41 -10.23
N TYR A 39 5.53 -7.13 -9.02
CA TYR A 39 6.94 -6.97 -8.73
C TYR A 39 7.34 -8.06 -7.74
N GLN A 40 8.38 -8.82 -8.08
CA GLN A 40 8.88 -9.89 -7.23
C GLN A 40 10.40 -10.03 -7.39
N THR A 41 11.07 -10.36 -6.29
CA THR A 41 12.49 -10.76 -6.32
C THR A 41 12.62 -12.16 -6.92
N LYS A 42 13.43 -12.28 -7.96
CA LYS A 42 13.76 -13.53 -8.63
C LYS A 42 14.83 -14.27 -7.84
N LEU A 43 14.97 -15.57 -8.13
CA LEU A 43 15.97 -16.44 -7.47
C LEU A 43 17.42 -15.99 -7.67
N ASP A 44 17.69 -15.17 -8.68
CA ASP A 44 19.01 -14.59 -8.94
C ASP A 44 19.26 -13.28 -8.19
N GLY A 45 18.31 -12.83 -7.36
CA GLY A 45 18.38 -11.60 -6.59
C GLY A 45 18.03 -10.34 -7.39
N SER A 46 17.70 -10.46 -8.68
CA SER A 46 17.12 -9.34 -9.43
C SER A 46 15.63 -9.17 -9.07
N ALA A 47 15.11 -7.96 -9.21
CA ALA A 47 13.69 -7.69 -9.02
C ALA A 47 13.24 -6.69 -10.08
N ASP A 48 12.10 -6.97 -10.70
CA ASP A 48 11.56 -6.14 -11.78
C ASP A 48 10.03 -6.27 -11.83
N TRP A 49 9.40 -5.28 -12.47
CA TRP A 49 7.98 -5.32 -12.79
C TRP A 49 7.73 -6.24 -13.98
N GLU A 50 6.90 -7.25 -13.78
CA GLU A 50 6.45 -8.15 -14.83
C GLU A 50 5.00 -7.82 -15.18
N THR A 51 4.71 -7.61 -16.47
CA THR A 51 3.35 -7.37 -16.93
C THR A 51 2.53 -8.64 -16.77
N VAL A 52 1.31 -8.49 -16.24
CA VAL A 52 0.37 -9.59 -16.10
C VAL A 52 -0.46 -9.70 -17.37
N ASP A 53 -0.39 -10.85 -18.03
CA ASP A 53 -1.22 -11.16 -19.20
C ASP A 53 -2.71 -11.14 -18.83
N ASP A 54 -3.58 -10.79 -19.79
CA ASP A 54 -5.02 -10.68 -19.58
C ASP A 54 -5.66 -11.94 -18.99
N SER A 55 -5.14 -13.14 -19.30
CA SER A 55 -5.64 -14.41 -18.76
C SER A 55 -5.32 -14.65 -17.29
N ALA A 56 -4.31 -13.95 -16.76
CA ALA A 56 -3.90 -14.01 -15.35
C ALA A 56 -4.28 -12.73 -14.58
N SER A 57 -4.78 -11.72 -15.28
CA SER A 57 -5.29 -10.48 -14.71
C SER A 57 -6.66 -10.70 -14.06
N TYR A 58 -6.91 -9.96 -12.99
CA TYR A 58 -8.21 -9.93 -12.31
C TYR A 58 -8.57 -8.51 -11.89
N THR A 59 -9.84 -8.29 -11.56
CA THR A 59 -10.37 -7.00 -11.13
C THR A 59 -10.83 -7.03 -9.68
N ILE A 60 -10.52 -6.00 -8.92
CA ILE A 60 -11.07 -5.74 -7.59
C ILE A 60 -11.95 -4.49 -7.68
N THR A 61 -13.14 -4.51 -7.07
CA THR A 61 -13.96 -3.30 -6.94
C THR A 61 -14.06 -2.92 -5.47
N PHE A 62 -13.67 -1.70 -5.13
CA PHE A 62 -13.89 -1.10 -3.82
C PHE A 62 -15.10 -0.15 -3.92
N ALA A 63 -16.17 -0.47 -3.20
CA ALA A 63 -17.38 0.34 -3.12
C ALA A 63 -17.44 1.08 -1.77
N ASP A 64 -18.24 2.14 -1.70
CA ASP A 64 -18.48 2.86 -0.45
C ASP A 64 -19.24 1.97 0.57
N GLY A 65 -18.95 2.19 1.85
CA GLY A 65 -19.26 1.25 2.93
C GLY A 65 -18.20 0.16 3.04
N ASN A 66 -17.81 -0.23 4.26
CA ASN A 66 -16.77 -1.25 4.55
C ASN A 66 -17.09 -2.68 4.04
N GLU A 67 -18.02 -2.82 3.09
CA GLU A 67 -18.52 -4.06 2.50
C GLU A 67 -18.30 -4.00 0.98
N ALA A 68 -17.06 -4.03 0.50
CA ALA A 68 -16.81 -4.07 -0.95
C ALA A 68 -16.89 -5.48 -1.53
N VAL A 69 -17.51 -5.57 -2.71
CA VAL A 69 -17.48 -6.76 -3.56
C VAL A 69 -16.11 -6.88 -4.26
N VAL A 70 -15.19 -7.62 -3.65
CA VAL A 70 -13.92 -7.97 -4.28
C VAL A 70 -14.12 -9.17 -5.22
N SER A 71 -14.38 -8.90 -6.50
CA SER A 71 -14.62 -9.95 -7.50
C SER A 71 -13.35 -10.63 -8.00
N TYR A 72 -12.72 -11.50 -7.20
CA TYR A 72 -11.68 -12.41 -7.70
C TYR A 72 -12.33 -13.71 -8.18
N SER A 73 -12.37 -13.98 -9.49
CA SER A 73 -12.88 -15.26 -10.03
C SER A 73 -14.28 -15.66 -9.50
N SER A 74 -15.18 -14.70 -9.30
CA SER A 74 -16.53 -14.86 -8.70
C SER A 74 -16.60 -14.97 -7.17
N CYS A 75 -15.50 -14.68 -6.46
CA CYS A 75 -15.49 -14.53 -5.01
C CYS A 75 -16.10 -13.18 -4.60
N SER A 76 -16.81 -13.13 -3.47
CA SER A 76 -17.21 -11.89 -2.78
C SER A 76 -16.38 -11.72 -1.51
N GLY A 77 -16.41 -10.51 -0.93
CA GLY A 77 -15.57 -10.18 0.20
C GLY A 77 -16.02 -8.93 0.92
N THR A 78 -15.19 -8.48 1.85
CA THR A 78 -15.28 -7.17 2.49
C THR A 78 -13.87 -6.59 2.61
N TYR A 79 -13.77 -5.30 2.94
CA TYR A 79 -12.47 -4.67 3.16
C TYR A 79 -12.54 -3.64 4.30
N GLU A 80 -11.40 -3.42 4.92
CA GLU A 80 -11.20 -2.35 5.91
C GLU A 80 -10.01 -1.50 5.49
N TYR A 81 -10.16 -0.18 5.58
CA TYR A 81 -9.09 0.77 5.32
C TYR A 81 -8.62 1.45 6.60
N SER A 82 -7.31 1.56 6.77
CA SER A 82 -6.67 2.33 7.83
C SER A 82 -5.78 3.41 7.22
N GLU A 83 -6.19 4.67 7.34
CA GLU A 83 -5.43 5.83 6.88
C GLU A 83 -4.10 5.96 7.65
N GLU A 84 -4.13 5.76 8.96
CA GLU A 84 -2.94 5.83 9.82
C GLU A 84 -1.85 4.82 9.45
N GLN A 85 -2.22 3.71 8.83
CA GLN A 85 -1.30 2.62 8.44
C GLN A 85 -1.09 2.53 6.93
N SER A 86 -1.75 3.39 6.14
CA SER A 86 -1.85 3.24 4.68
C SER A 86 -2.17 1.80 4.27
N LYS A 87 -3.15 1.17 4.95
CA LYS A 87 -3.40 -0.27 4.85
C LYS A 87 -4.83 -0.59 4.41
N ILE A 88 -4.96 -1.53 3.48
CA ILE A 88 -6.22 -2.14 3.05
C ILE A 88 -6.20 -3.62 3.49
N SER A 89 -7.06 -4.00 4.42
CA SER A 89 -7.28 -5.41 4.78
C SER A 89 -8.45 -5.95 3.99
N VAL A 90 -8.24 -6.97 3.15
CA VAL A 90 -9.29 -7.59 2.33
C VAL A 90 -9.60 -8.97 2.87
N PHE A 91 -10.89 -9.26 3.06
CA PHE A 91 -11.39 -10.59 3.40
C PHE A 91 -12.15 -11.18 2.22
N PHE A 92 -11.77 -12.38 1.80
CA PHE A 92 -12.42 -13.11 0.70
C PHE A 92 -13.28 -14.25 1.25
N GLU A 93 -14.61 -14.17 1.10
CA GLU A 93 -15.56 -15.14 1.67
C GLU A 93 -15.33 -16.56 1.15
N CYS A 94 -14.91 -16.70 -0.11
CA CYS A 94 -14.67 -18.02 -0.72
C CYS A 94 -13.36 -18.68 -0.29
N LEU A 95 -12.41 -17.89 0.23
CA LEU A 95 -11.11 -18.40 0.70
C LEU A 95 -11.09 -18.54 2.22
N ASP A 96 -12.04 -17.92 2.93
CA ASP A 96 -12.06 -17.79 4.39
C ASP A 96 -10.71 -17.26 4.91
N ASP A 97 -10.13 -16.30 4.17
CA ASP A 97 -8.80 -15.75 4.41
C ASP A 97 -8.80 -14.22 4.34
N ARG A 98 -7.94 -13.60 5.15
CA ARG A 98 -7.71 -12.15 5.19
C ARG A 98 -6.29 -11.85 4.72
N THR A 99 -6.19 -10.97 3.74
CA THR A 99 -4.91 -10.44 3.25
C THR A 99 -4.80 -8.96 3.56
N ASP A 100 -3.67 -8.57 4.17
CA ASP A 100 -3.33 -7.17 4.40
C ASP A 100 -2.45 -6.64 3.26
N TYR A 101 -2.90 -5.56 2.64
CA TYR A 101 -2.19 -4.83 1.60
C TYR A 101 -1.75 -3.46 2.13
N PHE A 102 -0.49 -3.10 1.91
CA PHE A 102 0.03 -1.78 2.26
C PHE A 102 0.12 -0.94 0.99
N ILE A 103 -0.53 0.22 0.99
CA ILE A 103 -0.49 1.16 -0.12
C ILE A 103 0.90 1.76 -0.18
N ASP A 104 1.52 1.65 -1.35
CA ASP A 104 2.83 2.24 -1.63
C ASP A 104 2.68 3.71 -1.99
N ASP A 105 3.63 4.55 -1.56
CA ASP A 105 3.69 5.98 -1.87
C ASP A 105 3.76 6.22 -3.39
N GLU A 106 4.24 5.26 -4.18
CA GLU A 106 4.20 5.34 -5.65
C GLU A 106 2.77 5.34 -6.25
N SER A 107 1.73 5.18 -5.41
CA SER A 107 0.32 5.29 -5.79
C SER A 107 -0.17 6.73 -5.98
N ASP A 108 0.70 7.75 -5.98
CA ASP A 108 0.34 9.17 -6.10
C ASP A 108 -0.50 9.56 -7.36
N LEU A 109 -0.72 8.64 -8.29
CA LEU A 109 -1.56 8.85 -9.47
C LEU A 109 -2.98 8.29 -9.23
N PRO A 110 -4.05 9.06 -9.52
CA PRO A 110 -5.43 8.68 -9.18
C PRO A 110 -5.93 7.40 -9.86
N ASP A 111 -5.24 6.97 -10.93
CA ASP A 111 -5.58 5.80 -11.73
C ASP A 111 -4.62 4.61 -11.51
N ILE A 112 -3.64 4.75 -10.60
CA ILE A 112 -2.67 3.71 -10.27
C ILE A 112 -2.74 3.39 -8.79
N LEU A 113 -2.93 2.11 -8.46
CA LEU A 113 -2.83 1.62 -7.10
C LEU A 113 -1.71 0.60 -7.03
N ILE A 114 -0.68 0.89 -6.24
CA ILE A 114 0.41 -0.02 -5.96
C ILE A 114 0.26 -0.47 -4.51
N VAL A 115 0.18 -1.78 -4.31
CA VAL A 115 0.11 -2.37 -2.97
C VAL A 115 1.17 -3.42 -2.77
N SER A 116 1.69 -3.50 -1.56
CA SER A 116 2.57 -4.58 -1.13
C SER A 116 1.75 -5.60 -0.34
N ALA A 117 1.75 -6.85 -0.79
CA ALA A 117 1.26 -7.97 0.00
C ALA A 117 2.43 -8.47 0.85
N LEU A 118 2.38 -8.26 2.17
CA LEU A 118 3.35 -8.90 3.05
C LEU A 118 3.07 -10.40 3.06
N GLY A 119 3.83 -11.16 2.27
CA GLY A 119 4.05 -12.55 2.57
C GLY A 119 4.61 -12.65 3.99
N ASN A 120 4.12 -13.60 4.78
CA ASN A 120 4.52 -13.78 6.17
C ASN A 120 6.04 -13.59 6.38
N ASN A 121 6.43 -12.47 7.01
CA ASN A 121 7.67 -12.23 7.75
C ASN A 121 8.91 -11.55 7.12
N THR A 122 8.82 -10.65 6.14
CA THR A 122 9.87 -9.61 5.95
C THR A 122 9.37 -8.36 5.21
N PRO A 123 9.63 -7.13 5.70
CA PRO A 123 9.29 -5.87 5.01
C PRO A 123 10.07 -5.60 3.72
N ASP A 124 11.19 -6.30 3.48
CA ASP A 124 12.15 -5.95 2.41
C ASP A 124 12.07 -6.83 1.15
N GLU A 125 11.23 -7.87 1.11
CA GLU A 125 11.14 -8.83 -0.01
C GLU A 125 9.68 -9.12 -0.43
N GLY A 126 8.78 -8.15 -0.26
CA GLY A 126 7.35 -8.31 -0.54
C GLY A 126 7.02 -8.37 -2.03
N ILE A 127 5.99 -9.14 -2.38
CA ILE A 127 5.34 -9.06 -3.70
C ILE A 127 4.60 -7.72 -3.75
N LYS A 128 4.90 -6.89 -4.76
CA LYS A 128 4.06 -5.72 -5.07
C LYS A 128 3.12 -6.03 -6.22
N LEU A 129 1.93 -5.46 -6.15
CA LEU A 129 0.89 -5.57 -7.14
C LEU A 129 0.56 -4.17 -7.64
N LYS A 130 0.52 -4.00 -8.96
CA LYS A 130 0.14 -2.74 -9.62
C LYS A 130 -1.20 -2.94 -10.30
N PHE A 131 -2.15 -2.11 -9.90
CA PHE A 131 -3.49 -2.05 -10.46
C PHE A 131 -3.71 -0.75 -11.21
N LEU A 132 -4.48 -0.82 -12.29
CA LEU A 132 -4.99 0.33 -13.03
C LEU A 132 -6.49 0.45 -12.84
N LYS A 133 -6.96 1.68 -12.61
CA LYS A 133 -8.38 2.00 -12.52
C LYS A 133 -9.07 1.83 -13.87
N ILE A 134 -10.27 1.25 -13.90
CA ILE A 134 -11.08 1.01 -15.11
C ILE A 134 -12.53 1.46 -14.97
#